data_AF-A0A1E1XSU7-F1
#
_entry.id   AF-A0A1E1XSU7-F1
#
_cell.length_a   1.000
_cell.length_b   1.000
_cell.length_c   1.000
_cell.angle_alpha   90.00
_cell.angle_beta   90.00
_cell.angle_gamma   90.00
#
_symmetry.space_group_name_H-M   'P 1'
#
loop_
_entity.id
_entity.type
_entity.pdbx_description
1 polymer ?
#
loop_
_entity_poly.entity_id
_entity_poly.type
_entity_poly.pdbx_seq_one_letter_code
_entity_poly.pdbx_strand_id
1 'polypeptide(L)'
;MTLFTVIAVFIFCTPRYVDGAPTFVFPKIFQSRIKGAEKILAITKYLTMNLKKSSVFAPEFFIHSTRNGAPVRYHMQGPDMEKNLYHSVENMASVDVSEEEGVKIEGIVGDRLRIKPMPMMARSLDGSDAHLLYTAEEHIRHSQDQSDY
;
A
#
# COMPACT_ATOMS: atom_id res chain seq x y z
N MET A 1 -19.97 38.92 -32.29
CA MET A 1 -19.62 37.49 -32.09
C MET A 1 -18.87 37.39 -30.78
N THR A 2 -19.50 36.89 -29.73
CA THR A 2 -18.93 36.82 -28.37
C THR A 2 -17.96 35.65 -28.28
N LEU A 3 -16.70 35.96 -27.99
CA LEU A 3 -15.62 35.00 -27.84
C LEU A 3 -15.65 34.44 -26.41
N PHE A 4 -15.96 33.14 -26.25
CA PHE A 4 -15.91 32.46 -24.96
C PHE A 4 -14.50 31.93 -24.70
N THR A 5 -13.82 32.48 -23.70
CA THR A 5 -12.53 32.01 -23.21
C THR A 5 -12.74 30.88 -22.21
N VAL A 6 -12.31 29.67 -22.57
CA VAL A 6 -12.28 28.52 -21.64
C VAL A 6 -10.96 28.59 -20.86
N ILE A 7 -11.04 28.93 -19.58
CA ILE A 7 -9.88 28.89 -18.67
C ILE A 7 -9.73 27.45 -18.18
N ALA A 8 -8.81 26.70 -18.79
CA ALA A 8 -8.41 25.38 -18.31
C ALA A 8 -7.50 25.56 -17.08
N VAL A 9 -8.05 25.31 -15.88
CA VAL A 9 -7.27 25.27 -14.65
C VAL A 9 -6.57 23.91 -14.59
N PHE A 10 -5.33 23.84 -15.08
CA PHE A 10 -4.45 22.72 -14.82
C PHE A 10 -3.98 22.82 -13.36
N ILE A 11 -4.69 22.16 -12.46
CA ILE A 11 -4.22 21.93 -11.09
C ILE A 11 -3.00 21.02 -11.21
N PHE A 12 -1.81 21.62 -11.21
CA PHE A 12 -0.57 20.88 -11.00
C PHE A 12 -0.60 20.32 -9.57
N CYS A 13 -1.06 19.09 -9.42
CA CYS A 13 -0.85 18.31 -8.22
C CYS A 13 0.65 18.02 -8.14
N THR A 14 1.39 18.90 -7.46
CA THR A 14 2.80 18.66 -7.19
C THR A 14 2.89 17.39 -6.35
N PRO A 15 3.62 16.34 -6.79
CA PRO A 15 3.82 15.16 -5.96
C PRO A 15 4.47 15.60 -4.65
N ARG A 16 3.83 15.29 -3.52
CA ARG A 16 4.38 15.57 -2.19
C ARG A 16 5.43 14.52 -1.90
N TYR A 17 6.67 14.83 -2.28
CA TYR A 17 7.82 14.01 -2.00
C TYR A 17 8.16 14.13 -0.51
N VAL A 18 8.00 13.04 0.25
CA VAL A 18 8.63 12.92 1.57
C VAL A 18 10.05 12.43 1.29
N ASP A 19 10.96 13.36 1.02
CA ASP A 19 12.39 13.07 1.01
C ASP A 19 12.87 13.09 2.47
N GLY A 20 13.46 11.99 2.96
CA GLY A 20 13.86 11.96 4.37
C GLY A 20 14.32 10.61 4.89
N ALA A 21 15.01 10.66 6.02
CA ALA A 21 15.41 9.50 6.79
C ALA A 21 14.20 8.64 7.21
N PRO A 22 14.36 7.30 7.29
CA PRO A 22 13.32 6.42 7.81
C PRO A 22 12.77 6.93 9.14
N THR A 23 11.44 7.02 9.24
CA THR A 23 10.75 7.65 10.36
C THR A 23 9.76 6.69 10.99
N PHE A 24 9.73 6.65 12.32
CA PHE A 24 8.72 5.90 13.06
C PHE A 24 7.40 6.66 13.11
N VAL A 25 6.31 5.97 12.79
CA VAL A 25 4.96 6.52 12.73
C VAL A 25 3.97 5.58 13.43
N PHE A 26 2.84 6.13 13.83
CA PHE A 26 1.76 5.41 14.52
C PHE A 26 0.47 5.62 13.72
N PRO A 27 0.26 4.84 12.65
CA PRO A 27 -0.84 5.04 11.72
C PRO A 27 -2.18 4.70 12.39
N LYS A 28 -3.23 5.41 11.96
CA LYS A 28 -4.61 5.20 12.42
C LYS A 28 -5.51 4.88 11.25
N ILE A 29 -6.48 4.01 11.49
CA ILE A 29 -7.51 3.64 10.53
C ILE A 29 -8.87 4.08 11.05
N PHE A 30 -9.64 4.71 10.18
CA PHE A 30 -11.02 5.08 10.43
C PHE A 30 -11.91 4.40 9.40
N GLN A 31 -13.01 3.80 9.85
CA GLN A 31 -14.02 3.21 8.95
C GLN A 31 -15.41 3.58 9.45
N SER A 32 -16.31 3.83 8.51
CA SER A 32 -17.74 3.93 8.83
C SER A 32 -18.25 2.58 9.37
N ARG A 33 -19.29 2.63 10.20
CA ARG A 33 -19.97 1.43 10.71
C ARG A 33 -20.78 0.70 9.64
N ILE A 34 -20.91 1.30 8.44
CA ILE A 34 -21.57 0.68 7.30
C ILE A 34 -20.64 -0.37 6.70
N LYS A 35 -21.16 -1.59 6.53
CA LYS A 35 -20.42 -2.71 5.94
C LYS A 35 -19.96 -2.36 4.52
N GLY A 36 -18.68 -2.55 4.24
CA GLY A 36 -18.08 -2.28 2.92
C GLY A 36 -17.74 -0.81 2.64
N ALA A 37 -17.86 0.07 3.63
CA ALA A 37 -17.42 1.45 3.49
C ALA A 37 -15.90 1.55 3.28
N GLU A 38 -15.48 2.56 2.53
CA GLU A 38 -14.07 2.91 2.36
C GLU A 38 -13.40 3.20 3.72
N LYS A 39 -12.13 2.84 3.83
CA LYS A 39 -11.31 3.10 5.02
C LYS A 39 -10.51 4.37 4.81
N ILE A 40 -10.25 5.13 5.86
CA ILE A 40 -9.31 6.24 5.84
C ILE A 40 -8.07 5.83 6.62
N LEU A 41 -6.91 5.84 5.98
CA LEU A 41 -5.62 5.59 6.59
C LEU A 41 -4.89 6.92 6.80
N ALA A 42 -4.63 7.27 8.06
CA ALA A 42 -3.82 8.43 8.43
C ALA A 42 -2.46 7.96 8.97
N ILE A 43 -1.39 8.21 8.23
CA ILE A 43 -0.02 7.83 8.60
C ILE A 43 0.69 8.99 9.30
N THR A 44 0.54 10.20 8.77
CA THR A 44 1.02 11.45 9.37
C THR A 44 -0.01 12.56 9.14
N LYS A 45 0.19 13.75 9.73
CA LYS A 45 -0.65 14.94 9.45
C LYS A 45 -0.68 15.37 7.97
N TYR A 46 0.26 14.87 7.15
CA TYR A 46 0.39 15.22 5.74
C TYR A 46 0.18 14.02 4.80
N LEU A 47 0.06 12.81 5.34
CA LEU A 47 -0.10 11.59 4.57
C LEU A 47 -1.32 10.84 5.09
N THR A 48 -2.46 11.15 4.45
CA THR A 48 -3.76 10.53 4.68
C THR A 48 -4.33 10.09 3.34
N MET A 49 -4.97 8.92 3.31
CA MET A 49 -5.51 8.34 2.08
C MET A 49 -6.83 7.62 2.30
N ASN A 50 -7.70 7.72 1.30
CA ASN A 50 -8.93 6.92 1.22
C ASN A 50 -8.60 5.57 0.56
N LEU A 51 -8.91 4.49 1.26
CA LEU A 51 -8.60 3.12 0.88
C LEU A 51 -9.87 2.42 0.38
N LYS A 52 -9.77 1.88 -0.83
CA LYS A 52 -10.78 1.02 -1.45
C LYS A 52 -10.34 -0.43 -1.38
N LYS A 53 -11.31 -1.34 -1.26
CA LYS A 53 -11.05 -2.77 -1.35
C LYS A 53 -10.44 -3.09 -2.72
N SER A 54 -9.30 -3.80 -2.71
CA SER A 54 -8.71 -4.29 -3.94
C SER A 54 -9.42 -5.56 -4.40
N SER A 55 -9.55 -5.71 -5.71
CA SER A 55 -9.89 -6.99 -6.33
C SER A 55 -8.99 -7.21 -7.53
N VAL A 56 -8.08 -8.17 -7.40
CA VAL A 56 -6.95 -8.37 -8.34
C VAL A 56 -6.81 -9.83 -8.76
N PHE A 57 -7.24 -10.76 -7.92
CA PHE A 57 -7.17 -12.18 -8.23
C PHE A 57 -8.44 -12.66 -8.95
N ALA A 58 -8.30 -13.72 -9.75
CA ALA A 58 -9.46 -14.48 -10.21
C ALA A 58 -10.20 -15.08 -8.99
N PRO A 59 -11.52 -15.38 -9.09
CA PRO A 59 -12.28 -15.96 -7.98
C PRO A 59 -11.61 -17.19 -7.37
N GLU A 60 -11.05 -18.05 -8.23
CA GLU A 60 -10.29 -19.23 -7.84
C GLU A 60 -9.08 -19.39 -8.76
N PHE A 61 -7.95 -19.83 -8.22
CA PHE A 61 -6.75 -20.15 -9.00
C PHE A 61 -5.86 -21.18 -8.31
N PHE A 62 -4.91 -21.72 -9.06
CA PHE A 62 -3.93 -22.67 -8.54
C PHE A 62 -2.52 -22.08 -8.53
N ILE A 63 -1.80 -22.27 -7.43
CA ILE A 63 -0.36 -22.02 -7.35
C ILE A 63 0.36 -23.35 -7.40
N HIS A 64 1.24 -23.52 -8.39
CA HIS A 64 2.15 -24.66 -8.48
C HIS A 64 3.49 -24.28 -7.87
N SER A 65 3.99 -25.11 -6.95
CA SER A 65 5.28 -24.92 -6.32
C SER A 65 5.95 -26.27 -6.08
N THR A 66 7.15 -26.25 -5.51
CA THR A 66 7.89 -27.45 -5.13
C THR A 66 8.23 -27.38 -3.64
N ARG A 67 7.90 -28.43 -2.89
CA ARG A 67 8.24 -28.56 -1.48
C ARG A 67 8.98 -29.88 -1.27
N ASN A 68 10.19 -29.79 -0.72
CA ASN A 68 11.07 -30.95 -0.51
C ASN A 68 11.27 -31.81 -1.78
N GLY A 69 11.41 -31.16 -2.95
CA GLY A 69 11.61 -31.83 -4.24
C GLY A 69 10.34 -32.41 -4.88
N ALA A 70 9.19 -32.38 -4.21
CA ALA A 70 7.92 -32.85 -4.76
C ALA A 70 7.05 -31.67 -5.27
N PRO A 71 6.38 -31.81 -6.43
CA PRO A 71 5.44 -30.80 -6.90
C PRO A 71 4.21 -30.74 -5.98
N VAL A 72 3.83 -29.53 -5.60
CA VAL A 72 2.65 -29.24 -4.79
C VAL A 72 1.76 -28.26 -5.55
N ARG A 73 0.45 -28.47 -5.49
CA ARG A 73 -0.56 -27.57 -6.05
C ARG A 73 -1.43 -27.05 -4.92
N TYR A 74 -1.49 -25.72 -4.77
CA TYR A 74 -2.35 -25.04 -3.82
C TYR A 74 -3.59 -24.52 -4.53
N HIS A 75 -4.77 -24.87 -4.05
CA HIS A 75 -6.02 -24.27 -4.50
C HIS A 75 -6.27 -23.00 -3.66
N MET A 76 -6.39 -21.86 -4.33
CA MET A 76 -6.53 -20.56 -3.69
C MET A 76 -7.87 -19.93 -4.05
N GLN A 77 -8.50 -19.32 -3.05
CA GLN A 77 -9.68 -18.47 -3.23
C GLN A 77 -9.21 -17.02 -3.32
N GLY A 78 -9.47 -16.35 -4.44
CA GLY A 78 -9.10 -14.95 -4.67
C GLY A 78 -9.59 -14.01 -3.56
N PRO A 79 -10.89 -14.04 -3.19
CA PRO A 79 -11.42 -13.21 -2.11
C PRO A 79 -10.69 -13.34 -0.77
N ASP A 80 -10.22 -14.55 -0.43
CA ASP A 80 -9.45 -14.79 0.79
C ASP A 80 -8.04 -14.21 0.70
N MET A 81 -7.43 -14.25 -0.48
CA MET A 81 -6.10 -13.68 -0.72
C MET A 81 -6.10 -12.14 -0.68
N GLU A 82 -7.20 -11.49 -1.08
CA GLU A 82 -7.34 -10.03 -1.07
C GLU A 82 -8.15 -9.49 0.13
N LYS A 83 -8.47 -10.36 1.11
CA LYS A 83 -9.30 -10.00 2.28
C LYS A 83 -8.77 -8.81 3.08
N ASN A 84 -7.46 -8.59 3.06
CA ASN A 84 -6.79 -7.48 3.76
C ASN A 84 -6.16 -6.46 2.80
N LEU A 85 -6.30 -6.66 1.48
CA LEU A 85 -5.70 -5.79 0.48
C LEU A 85 -6.58 -4.59 0.17
N TYR A 86 -5.97 -3.40 0.17
CA TYR A 86 -6.61 -2.13 -0.17
C TYR A 86 -5.70 -1.29 -1.06
N HIS A 87 -6.29 -0.36 -1.82
CA HIS A 87 -5.54 0.58 -2.66
C HIS A 87 -6.11 2.01 -2.60
N SER A 88 -5.27 2.98 -2.95
CA SER A 88 -5.67 4.34 -3.28
C SER A 88 -4.99 4.74 -4.59
N VAL A 89 -5.79 5.00 -5.63
CA VAL A 89 -5.28 5.46 -6.92
C VAL A 89 -4.67 6.87 -6.77
N GLU A 90 -5.32 7.75 -6.01
CA GLU A 90 -4.87 9.13 -5.80
C GLU A 90 -3.49 9.20 -5.13
N ASN A 91 -3.21 8.25 -4.23
CA ASN A 91 -1.94 8.19 -3.51
C ASN A 91 -0.95 7.19 -4.12
N MET A 92 -1.28 6.52 -5.23
CA MET A 92 -0.48 5.42 -5.79
C MET A 92 -0.12 4.37 -4.73
N ALA A 93 -1.08 4.05 -3.86
CA ALA A 93 -0.89 3.20 -2.70
C ALA A 93 -1.55 1.83 -2.87
N SER A 94 -0.90 0.80 -2.33
CA SER A 94 -1.43 -0.56 -2.19
C SER A 94 -0.89 -1.13 -0.89
N VAL A 95 -1.78 -1.45 0.04
CA VAL A 95 -1.42 -1.86 1.40
C VAL A 95 -2.21 -3.09 1.84
N ASP A 96 -1.54 -3.97 2.57
CA ASP A 96 -2.18 -4.99 3.41
C ASP A 96 -2.48 -4.35 4.77
N VAL A 97 -3.72 -4.52 5.24
CA VAL A 97 -4.21 -3.97 6.50
C VAL A 97 -4.76 -5.11 7.35
N SER A 98 -4.11 -5.37 8.48
CA SER A 98 -4.59 -6.29 9.51
C SER A 98 -4.97 -5.53 10.79
N GLU A 99 -6.11 -5.89 11.37
CA GLU A 99 -6.66 -5.27 12.58
C GLU A 99 -6.90 -6.30 13.72
N GLU A 100 -6.44 -7.55 13.55
CA GLU A 100 -6.70 -8.66 14.50
C GLU A 100 -6.01 -8.47 15.86
N GLU A 101 -4.78 -7.97 15.87
CA GLU A 101 -3.95 -7.81 17.08
C GLU A 101 -3.42 -6.37 17.21
N GLY A 102 -4.23 -5.40 16.81
CA GLY A 102 -3.78 -4.03 16.58
C GLY A 102 -3.64 -3.72 15.10
N VAL A 103 -3.50 -2.44 14.77
CA VAL A 103 -3.39 -1.99 13.38
C VAL A 103 -1.99 -2.30 12.87
N LYS A 104 -1.88 -3.21 11.91
CA LYS A 104 -0.64 -3.55 11.18
C LYS A 104 -0.84 -3.24 9.71
N ILE A 105 0.05 -2.44 9.14
CA ILE A 105 -0.02 -1.96 7.76
C ILE A 105 1.31 -2.20 7.08
N GLU A 106 1.27 -2.86 5.94
CA GLU A 106 2.45 -3.12 5.12
C GLU A 106 2.17 -2.77 3.66
N GLY A 107 3.14 -2.16 2.99
CA GLY A 107 3.10 -1.99 1.54
C GLY A 107 3.52 -0.62 1.03
N ILE A 108 2.90 -0.21 -0.07
CA ILE A 108 3.19 1.00 -0.84
C ILE A 108 2.22 2.10 -0.40
N VAL A 109 2.75 3.25 0.00
CA VAL A 109 1.95 4.39 0.51
C VAL A 109 2.21 5.69 -0.25
N GLY A 110 2.79 5.56 -1.43
CA GLY A 110 3.21 6.64 -2.31
C GLY A 110 4.14 6.10 -3.39
N ASP A 111 4.48 6.94 -4.35
CA ASP A 111 5.41 6.63 -5.45
C ASP A 111 6.64 5.84 -4.96
N ARG A 112 7.37 6.42 -4.01
CA ARG A 112 8.57 5.81 -3.41
C ARG A 112 8.43 5.41 -1.96
N LEU A 113 7.32 5.79 -1.31
CA LEU A 113 7.15 5.57 0.12
C LEU A 113 6.63 4.17 0.39
N ARG A 114 7.20 3.54 1.42
CA ARG A 114 6.85 2.22 1.91
C ARG A 114 6.63 2.29 3.41
N ILE A 115 5.74 1.45 3.90
CA ILE A 115 5.45 1.30 5.32
C ILE A 115 5.55 -0.17 5.71
N LYS A 116 6.07 -0.45 6.90
CA LYS A 116 6.06 -1.79 7.49
C LYS A 116 5.87 -1.74 9.01
N PRO A 117 5.26 -2.77 9.62
CA PRO A 117 5.14 -2.86 11.08
C PRO A 117 6.51 -3.01 11.76
N MET A 118 6.62 -2.50 13.00
CA MET A 118 7.80 -2.62 13.87
C MET A 118 7.39 -3.29 15.20
N PRO A 119 7.22 -4.63 15.22
CA PRO A 119 6.60 -5.35 16.34
C PRO A 119 7.43 -5.36 17.64
N MET A 120 8.73 -5.08 17.56
CA MET A 120 9.62 -5.03 18.74
C MET A 120 9.62 -3.68 19.46
N MET A 121 8.88 -2.68 18.96
CA MET A 121 8.74 -1.38 19.61
C MET A 121 7.47 -1.31 20.45
N ALA A 122 7.51 -0.48 21.50
CA ALA A 122 6.36 -0.25 22.35
C ALA A 122 5.17 0.33 21.54
N ARG A 123 3.97 -0.13 21.88
CA ARG A 123 2.71 0.43 21.36
C ARG A 123 2.52 1.85 21.88
N SER A 124 1.85 2.67 21.08
CA SER A 124 1.34 3.95 21.58
C SER A 124 0.28 3.73 22.66
N LEU A 125 0.03 4.76 23.48
CA LEU A 125 -1.00 4.72 24.53
C LEU A 125 -2.42 4.42 24.00
N ASP A 126 -2.67 4.71 22.73
CA ASP A 126 -3.95 4.42 22.05
C ASP A 126 -3.96 3.08 21.30
N GLY A 127 -2.92 2.24 21.48
CA GLY A 127 -2.88 0.86 20.98
C GLY A 127 -2.44 0.71 19.52
N SER A 128 -1.91 1.77 18.89
CA SER A 128 -1.36 1.68 17.53
C SER A 128 0.03 1.05 17.58
N ASP A 129 0.26 0.03 16.73
CA ASP A 129 1.60 -0.54 16.58
C ASP A 129 2.52 0.47 15.87
N ALA A 130 3.79 0.50 16.27
CA ALA A 130 4.78 1.34 15.61
C ALA A 130 5.03 0.82 14.18
N HIS A 131 5.21 1.74 13.25
CA HIS A 131 5.56 1.44 11.86
C HIS A 131 6.77 2.23 11.43
N LEU A 132 7.54 1.68 10.49
CA LEU A 132 8.61 2.41 9.82
C LEU A 132 8.10 2.89 8.46
N LEU A 133 8.09 4.22 8.27
CA LEU A 133 7.88 4.86 6.98
C LEU A 133 9.24 5.18 6.37
N TYR A 134 9.48 4.71 5.14
CA TYR A 134 10.78 4.87 4.48
C TYR A 134 10.62 4.97 2.97
N THR A 135 11.64 5.54 2.33
CA THR A 135 11.74 5.63 0.87
C THR A 135 12.40 4.36 0.34
N ALA A 136 11.78 3.70 -0.64
CA ALA A 136 12.43 2.63 -1.39
C ALA A 136 13.52 3.23 -2.29
N GLU A 137 14.70 2.61 -2.26
CA GLU A 137 15.77 2.92 -3.21
C GLU A 137 15.31 2.59 -4.62
N GLU A 138 15.68 3.43 -5.59
CA GLU A 138 15.49 3.08 -7.00
C GLU A 138 16.44 1.93 -7.32
N HIS A 139 15.92 0.76 -7.68
CA HIS A 139 16.73 -0.17 -8.46
C HIS A 139 17.01 0.51 -9.81
N ILE A 140 18.19 1.09 -9.96
CA ILE A 140 18.74 1.36 -11.29
C ILE A 140 18.71 0.01 -12.01
N ARG A 141 17.92 -0.08 -13.07
CA ARG A 141 17.95 -1.25 -13.96
C ARG A 141 19.42 -1.37 -14.39
N HIS A 142 20.11 -2.42 -13.94
CA HIS A 142 21.26 -2.89 -14.68
C HIS A 142 20.72 -3.21 -16.07
N SER A 143 21.04 -2.34 -17.03
CA SER A 143 21.06 -2.73 -18.43
C SER A 143 21.80 -4.05 -18.48
N GLN A 144 21.10 -5.12 -18.85
CA GLN A 144 21.75 -6.32 -19.35
C GLN A 144 22.49 -5.87 -20.60
N ASP A 145 23.76 -5.49 -20.43
CA ASP A 145 24.72 -5.67 -21.48
C ASP A 145 25.17 -7.13 -21.44
N GLN A 146 25.20 -7.71 -22.62
CA GLN A 146 25.33 -9.11 -22.90
C GLN A 146 26.80 -9.47 -23.06
N SER A 147 27.28 -10.48 -22.33
CA SER A 147 28.49 -11.22 -22.76
C SER A 147 28.52 -12.62 -22.12
N ASP A 148 28.47 -13.64 -22.99
CA ASP A 148 28.99 -15.02 -22.92
C ASP A 148 29.28 -15.67 -21.56
N TYR A 149 28.67 -16.83 -21.30
CA TYR A 149 29.23 -18.17 -21.62
C TYR A 149 28.12 -19.23 -21.62
#